data_AF-A0A182G6E6-F1
#
_entry.id   AF-A0A182G6E6-F1
#
_cell.length_a   1.000
_cell.length_b   1.000
_cell.length_c   1.000
_cell.angle_alpha   90.00
_cell.angle_beta   90.00
_cell.angle_gamma   90.00
#
_symmetry.space_group_name_H-M   'P 1'
#
loop_
_entity.id
_entity.type
_entity.pdbx_description
1 polymer ?
#
loop_
_entity_poly.entity_id
_entity_poly.type
_entity_poly.pdbx_seq_one_letter_code
_entity_poly.pdbx_strand_id
1 'polypeptide(L)'
;VLTANHMEPVKGFLGRYLRRKLFNMELHSQTPQPQLEKVLKWLPSVWQHINSFLETHNSSDVTIGPRLFLSCPMNLQDSQSWFTDVWNYHLAPYLMDAVREGVQLYGRRGGTWVDPCTFVRETYPWPIGPTTVPQLRQITADDVGLEASAPANSENQDPLLNMLMRLQEAANYNGNQEPDSDCASLDSNMTHDSSAGAD
;
A
#
# COMPACT_ATOMS: atom_id res chain seq x y z
N VAL A 1 -20.77 7.18 -7.36
CA VAL A 1 -19.95 6.24 -8.16
C VAL A 1 -18.49 6.53 -7.85
N LEU A 2 -17.82 5.62 -7.15
CA LEU A 2 -16.37 5.67 -6.94
C LEU A 2 -15.72 5.13 -8.21
N THR A 3 -15.38 5.99 -9.15
CA THR A 3 -14.66 5.56 -10.36
C THR A 3 -13.23 5.20 -9.96
N ALA A 4 -12.80 3.99 -10.28
CA ALA A 4 -11.45 3.54 -10.00
C ALA A 4 -10.41 4.49 -10.63
N ASN A 5 -9.28 4.69 -9.96
CA ASN A 5 -8.26 5.67 -10.36
C ASN A 5 -7.63 5.39 -11.74
N HIS A 6 -7.88 4.22 -12.32
CA HIS A 6 -7.40 3.80 -13.65
C HIS A 6 -8.37 4.12 -14.81
N MET A 7 -9.56 4.68 -14.57
CA MET A 7 -10.52 4.99 -15.63
C MET A 7 -10.15 6.26 -16.45
N GLU A 8 -10.30 6.20 -17.78
CA GLU A 8 -10.04 7.28 -18.74
C GLU A 8 -10.61 8.69 -18.40
N PRO A 9 -11.79 8.87 -17.76
CA PRO A 9 -12.23 10.20 -17.33
C PRO A 9 -11.36 10.81 -16.22
N VAL A 10 -10.71 9.98 -15.39
CA VAL A 10 -9.81 10.41 -14.30
C VAL A 10 -8.38 10.60 -14.80
N LYS A 11 -7.95 9.82 -15.80
CA LYS A 11 -6.66 10.01 -16.48
C LYS A 11 -6.56 11.42 -17.05
N GLY A 12 -5.56 12.17 -16.59
CA GLY A 12 -5.32 13.55 -16.97
C GLY A 12 -6.26 14.58 -16.34
N PHE A 13 -7.23 14.21 -15.49
CA PHE A 13 -8.10 15.16 -14.78
C PHE A 13 -7.27 16.16 -13.96
N LEU A 14 -6.36 15.66 -13.12
CA LEU A 14 -5.51 16.50 -12.26
C LEU A 14 -4.69 17.49 -13.10
N GLY A 15 -4.05 17.01 -14.18
CA GLY A 15 -3.27 17.86 -15.09
C GLY A 15 -4.12 18.93 -15.78
N ARG A 16 -5.29 18.57 -16.31
CA ARG A 16 -6.23 19.53 -16.93
C ARG A 16 -6.74 20.57 -15.94
N TYR A 17 -7.07 20.14 -14.72
CA TYR A 17 -7.55 21.03 -13.67
C TYR A 17 -6.50 22.06 -13.28
N LEU A 18 -5.27 21.61 -12.96
CA LEU A 18 -4.18 22.49 -12.55
C LEU A 18 -3.78 23.45 -13.68
N ARG A 19 -3.70 22.96 -14.93
CA ARG A 19 -3.42 23.81 -16.10
C ARG A 19 -4.49 24.88 -16.29
N ARG A 20 -5.77 24.53 -16.13
CA ARG A 20 -6.88 25.51 -16.21
C ARG A 20 -6.79 26.54 -15.08
N LYS A 21 -6.44 26.12 -13.86
CA LYS A 21 -6.28 27.02 -12.71
C LYS A 21 -5.12 28.00 -12.93
N LEU A 22 -3.99 27.51 -13.44
CA LEU A 22 -2.84 28.35 -13.84
C LEU A 22 -3.22 29.36 -14.92
N PHE A 23 -3.86 28.91 -16.01
CA PHE A 23 -4.28 29.77 -17.11
C PHE A 23 -5.19 30.91 -16.63
N ASN A 24 -6.16 30.61 -15.76
CA ASN A 24 -7.02 31.64 -15.19
C ASN A 24 -6.22 32.65 -14.37
N MET A 25 -5.28 32.20 -13.54
CA MET A 25 -4.45 33.11 -12.76
C MET A 25 -3.58 34.00 -13.66
N GLU A 26 -2.92 33.45 -14.67
CA GLU A 26 -2.07 34.21 -15.61
C GLU A 26 -2.88 35.22 -16.43
N LEU A 27 -4.13 34.90 -16.77
CA LEU A 27 -5.04 35.82 -17.45
C LEU A 27 -5.35 37.06 -16.58
N HIS A 28 -5.50 36.88 -15.27
CA HIS A 28 -5.79 37.98 -14.34
C HIS A 28 -4.53 38.77 -13.97
N SER A 29 -3.39 38.11 -13.81
CA SER A 29 -2.12 38.77 -13.46
C SER A 29 -1.36 39.35 -14.66
N GLN A 30 -1.79 39.00 -15.89
CA GLN A 30 -1.10 39.32 -17.15
C GLN A 30 0.39 38.94 -17.16
N THR A 31 0.77 37.96 -16.35
CA THR A 31 2.17 37.57 -16.15
C THR A 31 2.30 36.05 -16.23
N PRO A 32 3.13 35.51 -17.15
CA PRO A 32 3.36 34.07 -17.24
C PRO A 32 4.16 33.56 -16.04
N GLN A 33 3.88 32.34 -15.60
CA GLN A 33 4.49 31.71 -14.42
C GLN A 33 5.15 30.37 -14.79
N PRO A 34 6.25 30.39 -15.57
CA PRO A 34 6.86 29.16 -16.12
C PRO A 34 7.42 28.22 -15.06
N GLN A 35 7.88 28.75 -13.92
CA GLN A 35 8.38 27.92 -12.81
C GLN A 35 7.24 27.18 -12.11
N LEU A 36 6.12 27.88 -11.84
CA LEU A 36 4.92 27.25 -11.29
C LEU A 36 4.33 26.24 -12.27
N GLU A 37 4.34 26.52 -13.58
CA GLU A 37 3.89 25.57 -14.59
C GLU A 37 4.65 24.23 -14.52
N LYS A 38 5.97 24.26 -14.32
CA LYS A 38 6.78 23.04 -14.13
C LYS A 38 6.31 22.23 -12.92
N VAL A 39 6.08 22.90 -11.78
CA VAL A 39 5.55 22.26 -10.56
C VAL A 39 4.19 21.62 -10.82
N LEU A 40 3.26 22.36 -11.44
CA LEU A 40 1.91 21.87 -11.71
C LEU A 40 1.86 20.74 -12.74
N LYS A 41 2.82 20.70 -13.68
CA LYS A 41 3.01 19.56 -14.61
C LYS A 41 3.61 18.34 -13.90
N TRP A 42 4.39 18.54 -12.85
CA TRP A 42 5.04 17.47 -12.10
C TRP A 42 4.09 16.77 -11.10
N LEU A 43 3.18 17.49 -10.45
CA LEU A 43 2.26 16.91 -9.45
C LEU A 43 1.46 15.68 -9.95
N PRO A 44 0.91 15.67 -11.19
CA PRO A 44 0.30 14.46 -11.75
C PRO A 44 1.23 13.26 -11.79
N SER A 45 2.51 13.45 -12.10
CA SER A 45 3.50 12.36 -12.16
C SER A 45 3.77 11.79 -10.77
N VAL A 46 3.87 12.63 -9.74
CA VAL A 46 4.00 12.19 -8.34
C VAL A 46 2.77 11.40 -7.89
N TRP A 47 1.58 11.92 -8.20
CA TRP A 47 0.34 11.24 -7.88
C TRP A 47 0.25 9.85 -8.53
N GLN A 48 0.67 9.72 -9.79
CA GLN A 48 0.74 8.44 -10.49
C GLN A 48 1.79 7.51 -9.89
N HIS A 49 2.98 8.03 -9.57
CA HIS A 49 4.04 7.26 -8.92
C HIS A 49 3.56 6.67 -7.58
N ILE A 50 2.90 7.48 -6.75
CA ILE A 50 2.33 7.04 -5.47
C ILE A 50 1.29 5.93 -5.67
N ASN A 51 0.39 6.07 -6.63
CA ASN A 51 -0.63 5.04 -6.88
C ASN A 51 -0.03 3.75 -7.44
N SER A 52 1.00 3.83 -8.29
CA SER A 52 1.74 2.66 -8.75
C SER A 52 2.49 1.97 -7.61
N PHE A 53 3.04 2.75 -6.67
CA PHE A 53 3.67 2.23 -5.47
C PHE A 53 2.66 1.48 -4.59
N LEU A 54 1.47 2.05 -4.35
CA LEU A 54 0.41 1.39 -3.59
C LEU A 54 -0.06 0.10 -4.25
N GLU A 55 -0.30 0.09 -5.56
CA GLU A 55 -0.70 -1.11 -6.31
C GLU A 55 0.36 -2.24 -6.25
N THR A 56 1.63 -1.86 -6.15
CA THR A 56 2.74 -2.81 -6.01
C THR A 56 2.71 -3.52 -4.65
N HIS A 57 2.36 -2.80 -3.60
CA HIS A 57 2.45 -3.28 -2.21
C HIS A 57 1.10 -3.65 -1.58
N ASN A 58 -0.03 -3.32 -2.21
CA ASN A 58 -1.38 -3.55 -1.72
C ASN A 58 -2.34 -3.88 -2.89
N SER A 59 -3.65 -3.96 -2.66
CA SER A 59 -4.65 -4.14 -3.71
C SER A 59 -4.85 -2.87 -4.53
N SER A 60 -5.44 -3.00 -5.72
CA SER A 60 -5.73 -1.86 -6.60
C SER A 60 -6.84 -0.93 -6.09
N ASP A 61 -7.58 -1.35 -5.05
CA ASP A 61 -8.58 -0.53 -4.37
C ASP A 61 -7.94 0.46 -3.38
N VAL A 62 -6.72 0.17 -2.91
CA VAL A 62 -5.95 1.05 -2.02
C VAL A 62 -5.23 2.09 -2.85
N THR A 63 -5.71 3.33 -2.80
CA THR A 63 -5.24 4.37 -3.71
C THR A 63 -5.52 5.76 -3.17
N ILE A 64 -4.77 6.75 -3.64
CA ILE A 64 -4.99 8.16 -3.30
C ILE A 64 -5.74 8.82 -4.45
N GLY A 65 -6.88 9.44 -4.14
CA GLY A 65 -7.62 10.25 -5.11
C GLY A 65 -6.92 11.59 -5.42
N PRO A 66 -7.18 12.22 -6.58
CA PRO A 66 -6.51 13.46 -6.97
C PRO A 66 -6.88 14.66 -6.10
N ARG A 67 -7.93 14.55 -5.26
CA ARG A 67 -8.47 15.64 -4.42
C ARG A 67 -7.39 16.34 -3.59
N LEU A 68 -6.46 15.57 -3.01
CA LEU A 68 -5.37 16.13 -2.20
C LEU A 68 -4.57 17.16 -3.00
N PHE A 69 -4.23 16.84 -4.25
CA PHE A 69 -3.43 17.68 -5.14
C PHE A 69 -4.18 18.88 -5.73
N LEU A 70 -5.52 18.86 -5.75
CA LEU A 70 -6.33 20.00 -6.24
C LEU A 70 -6.18 21.25 -5.36
N SER A 71 -5.80 21.05 -4.09
CA SER A 71 -5.59 22.13 -3.12
C SER A 71 -4.28 22.90 -3.32
N CYS A 72 -3.44 22.50 -4.27
CA CYS A 72 -2.15 23.14 -4.54
C CYS A 72 -2.31 24.68 -4.72
N PRO A 73 -1.57 25.49 -3.94
CA PRO A 73 -1.50 26.95 -4.09
C PRO A 73 -1.02 27.38 -5.48
N MET A 74 -1.53 28.51 -5.97
CA MET A 74 -1.09 29.11 -7.24
C MET A 74 0.03 30.13 -7.01
N ASN A 75 1.00 29.75 -6.18
CA ASN A 75 2.18 30.53 -5.83
C ASN A 75 3.34 29.54 -5.68
N LEU A 76 4.51 29.89 -6.21
CA LEU A 76 5.66 28.99 -6.22
C LEU A 76 6.13 28.63 -4.80
N GLN A 77 6.30 29.62 -3.93
CA GLN A 77 6.79 29.42 -2.56
C GLN A 77 5.77 28.66 -1.70
N ASP A 78 4.50 29.06 -1.79
CA ASP A 78 3.44 28.41 -1.02
C ASP A 78 3.21 26.97 -1.49
N SER A 79 3.32 26.70 -2.80
CA SER A 79 3.22 25.34 -3.33
C SER A 79 4.33 24.42 -2.84
N GLN A 80 5.54 24.95 -2.61
CA GLN A 80 6.66 24.18 -2.06
C GLN A 80 6.41 23.78 -0.61
N SER A 81 6.00 24.76 0.20
CA SER A 81 5.70 24.58 1.62
C SER A 81 4.52 23.62 1.79
N TRP A 82 3.44 23.87 1.03
CA TRP A 82 2.27 22.99 0.96
C TRP A 82 2.63 21.55 0.60
N PHE A 83 3.45 21.34 -0.43
CA PHE A 83 3.81 19.98 -0.83
C PHE A 83 4.61 19.26 0.25
N THR A 84 5.52 19.98 0.92
CA THR A 84 6.29 19.44 2.05
C THR A 84 5.38 18.98 3.18
N ASP A 85 4.39 19.79 3.55
CA ASP A 85 3.42 19.45 4.59
C ASP A 85 2.51 18.28 4.17
N VAL A 86 2.02 18.31 2.94
CA VAL A 86 1.22 17.21 2.37
C VAL A 86 2.01 15.91 2.37
N TRP A 87 3.29 15.95 1.99
CA TRP A 87 4.14 14.77 2.02
C TRP A 87 4.33 14.24 3.45
N ASN A 88 4.80 15.10 4.36
CA ASN A 88 5.23 14.70 5.69
C ASN A 88 4.09 14.27 6.61
N TYR A 89 2.94 14.93 6.50
CA TYR A 89 1.82 14.74 7.44
C TYR A 89 0.67 13.92 6.88
N HIS A 90 0.57 13.76 5.55
CA HIS A 90 -0.54 13.04 4.93
C HIS A 90 -0.08 11.86 4.08
N LEU A 91 0.79 12.08 3.09
CA LEU A 91 1.20 11.03 2.16
C LEU A 91 2.07 9.98 2.83
N ALA A 92 3.18 10.36 3.45
CA ALA A 92 4.11 9.40 4.04
C ALA A 92 3.47 8.55 5.15
N PRO A 93 2.70 9.12 6.12
CA PRO A 93 1.92 8.34 7.08
C PRO A 93 0.97 7.33 6.42
N TYR A 94 0.16 7.78 5.47
CA TYR A 94 -0.77 6.90 4.76
C TYR A 94 -0.07 5.79 3.99
N LEU A 95 1.02 6.10 3.29
CA LEU A 95 1.82 5.13 2.55
C LEU A 95 2.44 4.08 3.46
N MET A 96 2.98 4.48 4.61
CA MET A 96 3.51 3.53 5.60
C MET A 96 2.41 2.56 6.07
N ASP A 97 1.26 3.09 6.48
CA ASP A 97 0.16 2.27 7.01
C ASP A 97 -0.41 1.34 5.94
N ALA A 98 -0.60 1.84 4.71
CA ALA A 98 -1.07 1.04 3.59
C ALA A 98 -0.10 -0.09 3.21
N VAL A 99 1.22 0.15 3.26
CA VAL A 99 2.21 -0.91 3.01
C VAL A 99 2.25 -1.90 4.17
N ARG A 100 2.20 -1.45 5.43
CA ARG A 100 2.13 -2.36 6.60
C ARG A 100 0.94 -3.31 6.50
N GLU A 101 -0.24 -2.78 6.19
CA GLU A 101 -1.45 -3.57 5.98
C GLU A 101 -1.28 -4.53 4.79
N GLY A 102 -0.74 -4.04 3.67
CA GLY A 102 -0.46 -4.86 2.50
C GLY A 102 0.51 -6.02 2.77
N VAL A 103 1.56 -5.78 3.58
CA VAL A 103 2.51 -6.80 4.02
C VAL A 103 1.83 -7.82 4.92
N GLN A 104 0.96 -7.41 5.83
CA GLN A 104 0.21 -8.32 6.71
C GLN A 104 -0.77 -9.21 5.92
N LEU A 105 -1.44 -8.66 4.90
CA LEU A 105 -2.47 -9.37 4.13
C LEU A 105 -1.88 -10.25 3.01
N TYR A 106 -0.82 -9.77 2.35
CA TYR A 106 -0.30 -10.38 1.12
C TYR A 106 1.16 -10.81 1.20
N GLY A 107 1.82 -10.59 2.34
CA GLY A 107 3.26 -10.78 2.48
C GLY A 107 4.08 -9.75 1.70
N ARG A 108 5.38 -10.00 1.59
CA ARG A 108 6.29 -9.11 0.84
C ARG A 108 5.99 -9.16 -0.67
N ARG A 109 5.67 -7.99 -1.23
CA ARG A 109 5.46 -7.76 -2.67
C ARG A 109 6.41 -6.69 -3.20
N GLY A 110 6.61 -6.61 -4.52
CA GLY A 110 7.37 -5.53 -5.16
C GLY A 110 8.90 -5.71 -5.22
N GLY A 111 9.45 -6.86 -4.85
CA GLY A 111 10.89 -7.15 -4.96
C GLY A 111 11.75 -6.38 -3.95
N THR A 112 12.81 -5.73 -4.44
CA THR A 112 13.70 -4.89 -3.63
C THR A 112 12.95 -3.64 -3.16
N TRP A 113 13.08 -3.30 -1.88
CA TRP A 113 12.44 -2.11 -1.33
C TRP A 113 12.99 -0.84 -1.98
N VAL A 114 12.09 0.05 -2.41
CA VAL A 114 12.42 1.37 -2.95
C VAL A 114 11.55 2.40 -2.24
N ASP A 115 12.18 3.32 -1.50
CA ASP A 115 11.48 4.43 -0.83
C ASP A 115 10.86 5.37 -1.88
N PRO A 116 9.52 5.58 -1.88
CA PRO A 116 8.84 6.45 -2.84
C PRO A 116 9.27 7.92 -2.71
N CYS A 117 9.84 8.33 -1.56
CA CYS A 117 10.43 9.66 -1.41
C CYS A 117 11.62 9.88 -2.36
N THR A 118 12.30 8.83 -2.80
CA THR A 118 13.47 8.92 -3.69
C THR A 118 13.09 9.55 -5.04
N PHE A 119 11.99 9.09 -5.65
CA PHE A 119 11.47 9.67 -6.90
C PHE A 119 11.16 11.17 -6.74
N VAL A 120 10.55 11.54 -5.61
CA VAL A 120 10.17 12.93 -5.32
C VAL A 120 11.41 13.82 -5.19
N ARG A 121 12.46 13.33 -4.52
CA ARG A 121 13.74 14.04 -4.36
C ARG A 121 14.48 14.19 -5.69
N GLU A 122 14.51 13.15 -6.51
CA GLU A 122 15.22 13.14 -7.79
C GLU A 122 14.54 13.99 -8.87
N THR A 123 13.21 14.08 -8.83
CA THR A 123 12.42 14.82 -9.84
C THR A 123 11.94 16.19 -9.34
N TYR A 124 12.54 16.71 -8.27
CA TYR A 124 12.08 17.89 -7.56
C TYR A 124 11.99 19.14 -8.48
N PRO A 125 10.79 19.72 -8.69
CA PRO A 125 10.57 20.71 -9.75
C PRO A 125 10.87 22.16 -9.34
N TRP A 126 11.02 22.44 -8.05
CA TRP A 126 11.30 23.80 -7.56
C TRP A 126 12.77 24.19 -7.82
N PRO A 127 13.09 25.49 -7.92
CA PRO A 127 14.44 25.96 -8.25
C PRO A 127 15.54 25.44 -7.31
N ILE A 128 16.72 25.18 -7.87
CA ILE A 128 17.86 24.59 -7.15
C ILE A 128 18.80 25.67 -6.54
N GLY A 129 18.85 25.81 -5.21
CA GLY A 129 19.92 26.38 -4.38
C GLY A 129 20.62 25.38 -3.39
N PRO A 130 21.32 25.87 -2.35
CA PRO A 130 22.14 25.03 -1.45
C PRO A 130 21.37 24.18 -0.43
N THR A 131 20.07 24.44 -0.20
CA THR A 131 19.16 23.71 0.71
C THR A 131 17.81 23.52 0.03
N THR A 132 17.80 22.79 -1.08
CA THR A 132 16.70 22.84 -2.06
C THR A 132 15.52 21.98 -1.81
N VAL A 133 15.80 20.74 -1.41
CA VAL A 133 14.76 19.80 -1.10
C VAL A 133 14.53 19.91 0.40
N PRO A 134 13.36 20.40 0.84
CA PRO A 134 12.98 20.37 2.23
C PRO A 134 13.10 18.96 2.78
N GLN A 135 13.19 18.82 4.11
CA GLN A 135 13.19 17.49 4.70
C GLN A 135 11.84 16.81 4.41
N LEU A 136 11.90 15.81 3.53
CA LEU A 136 10.78 14.93 3.20
C LEU A 136 10.96 13.64 3.98
N ARG A 137 9.90 13.23 4.69
CA ARG A 137 9.85 12.01 5.48
C ARG A 137 10.08 10.82 4.56
N GLN A 138 11.16 10.09 4.81
CA GLN A 138 11.47 8.83 4.15
C GLN A 138 10.60 7.72 4.74
N ILE A 139 10.38 6.68 3.93
CA ILE A 139 9.68 5.46 4.35
C ILE A 139 10.69 4.32 4.21
N THR A 140 11.24 3.87 5.34
CA THR A 140 12.22 2.79 5.36
C THR A 140 11.55 1.42 5.31
N ALA A 141 12.31 0.38 4.97
CA ALA A 141 11.82 -1.00 4.99
C ALA A 141 11.41 -1.41 6.42
N ASP A 142 12.13 -0.94 7.44
CA ASP A 142 11.81 -1.11 8.85
C ASP A 142 10.46 -0.47 9.21
N ASP A 143 10.23 0.76 8.74
CA ASP A 143 8.98 1.48 9.01
C ASP A 143 7.76 0.68 8.56
N VAL A 144 7.89 -0.14 7.52
CA VAL A 144 6.78 -0.93 6.96
C VAL A 144 6.82 -2.42 7.34
N GLY A 145 7.74 -2.82 8.21
CA GLY A 145 7.83 -4.18 8.74
C GLY A 145 8.45 -5.21 7.78
N LEU A 146 9.23 -4.78 6.79
CA LEU A 146 9.86 -5.67 5.81
C LEU A 146 11.17 -6.31 6.29
N GLU A 147 11.86 -5.71 7.27
CA GLU A 147 13.14 -6.22 7.82
C GLU A 147 12.95 -7.17 9.02
N ALA A 148 11.71 -7.46 9.43
CA ALA A 148 11.41 -8.43 10.49
C ALA A 148 11.67 -9.90 10.08
N SER A 149 12.35 -10.14 8.95
CA SER A 149 12.70 -11.46 8.43
C SER A 149 14.21 -11.72 8.35
N ALA A 150 15.03 -11.08 9.19
CA ALA A 150 16.25 -11.73 9.64
C ALA A 150 15.90 -12.50 10.92
N PRO A 151 15.90 -13.85 10.93
CA PRO A 151 15.79 -14.59 12.18
C PRO A 151 17.10 -14.35 12.92
N ALA A 152 17.16 -13.31 13.75
CA ALA A 152 18.14 -13.23 14.80
C ALA A 152 17.82 -14.38 15.77
N ASN A 153 18.55 -15.50 15.63
CA ASN A 153 18.69 -16.58 16.60
C ASN A 153 17.48 -16.82 17.51
N SER A 154 16.51 -17.58 17.02
CA SER A 154 15.69 -18.42 17.89
C SER A 154 15.90 -19.85 17.42
N GLU A 155 16.99 -20.46 17.88
CA GLU A 155 17.35 -21.87 17.67
C GLU A 155 16.35 -22.87 18.29
N ASN A 156 15.09 -22.49 18.50
CA ASN A 156 14.06 -23.43 18.92
C ASN A 156 12.70 -22.96 18.42
N GLN A 157 12.06 -23.84 17.64
CA GLN A 157 10.70 -23.74 17.10
C GLN A 157 10.57 -23.06 15.74
N ASP A 158 11.17 -23.67 14.71
CA ASP A 158 10.56 -23.60 13.38
C ASP A 158 9.21 -24.36 13.45
N PRO A 159 8.06 -23.68 13.30
CA PRO A 159 6.74 -24.31 13.39
C PRO A 159 6.51 -25.29 12.24
N LEU A 160 7.13 -25.07 11.07
CA LEU A 160 7.05 -25.97 9.94
C LEU A 160 7.86 -27.23 10.21
N LEU A 161 9.07 -27.09 10.76
CA LEU A 161 9.88 -28.25 11.14
C LEU A 161 9.18 -29.11 12.20
N ASN A 162 8.54 -28.48 13.20
CA ASN A 162 7.75 -29.21 14.20
C ASN A 162 6.55 -29.93 13.60
N MET A 163 5.83 -29.29 12.67
CA MET A 163 4.70 -29.93 11.98
C MET A 163 5.17 -31.07 11.08
N LEU A 164 6.26 -30.88 10.34
CA LEU A 164 6.91 -31.91 9.52
C LEU A 164 7.35 -33.10 10.37
N MET A 165 7.98 -32.85 11.51
CA MET A 165 8.43 -33.89 12.43
C MET A 165 7.25 -34.66 13.04
N ARG A 166 6.19 -33.95 13.47
CA ARG A 166 4.94 -34.58 13.95
C ARG A 166 4.23 -35.39 12.86
N LEU A 167 4.19 -34.89 11.63
CA LEU A 167 3.60 -35.60 10.49
C LEU A 167 4.43 -36.84 10.12
N GLN A 168 5.76 -36.73 10.21
CA GLN A 168 6.66 -37.84 9.99
C GLN A 168 6.53 -38.90 11.09
N GLU A 169 6.40 -38.51 12.35
CA GLU A 169 6.13 -39.41 13.48
C GLU A 169 4.79 -40.14 13.32
N ALA A 170 3.73 -39.44 12.91
CA ALA A 170 2.43 -40.05 12.63
C ALA A 170 2.49 -41.01 11.42
N ALA A 171 3.30 -40.70 10.40
CA ALA A 171 3.47 -41.55 9.22
C ALA A 171 4.40 -42.75 9.46
N ASN A 172 5.35 -42.63 10.40
CA ASN A 172 6.27 -43.71 10.80
C ASN A 172 5.71 -44.62 11.91
N TYR A 173 4.43 -44.51 12.25
CA TYR A 173 3.75 -45.48 13.11
C TYR A 173 3.59 -46.83 12.38
N ASN A 174 4.71 -47.53 12.18
CA ASN A 174 4.75 -48.92 11.75
C ASN A 174 4.31 -49.77 12.95
N GLY A 175 3.13 -50.39 12.80
CA GLY A 175 2.49 -51.20 13.82
C GLY A 175 3.43 -52.22 14.47
N ASN A 176 3.54 -52.10 15.78
CA ASN A 176 3.79 -53.20 16.71
C ASN A 176 3.43 -52.71 18.11
N GLN A 177 2.13 -52.72 18.42
CA GLN A 177 1.61 -52.85 19.78
C GLN A 177 0.24 -53.54 19.71
N GLU A 178 0.11 -54.57 20.52
CA GLU A 178 -0.92 -55.61 20.54
C GLU A 178 -2.36 -55.09 20.69
N PRO A 179 -3.37 -55.89 20.27
CA PRO A 179 -4.77 -55.52 20.35
C PRO A 179 -5.32 -55.84 21.74
N ASP A 180 -5.35 -54.86 22.64
CA ASP A 180 -6.26 -54.98 23.78
C ASP A 180 -7.67 -54.61 23.32
N SER A 181 -8.47 -55.68 23.23
CA SER A 181 -9.92 -55.67 23.14
C SER A 181 -10.50 -54.76 24.21
N ASP A 182 -11.43 -53.89 23.84
CA ASP A 182 -12.65 -53.71 24.62
C ASP A 182 -13.81 -53.33 23.69
N CYS A 183 -14.73 -54.28 23.59
CA CYS A 183 -16.02 -54.17 22.96
C CYS A 183 -16.91 -53.24 23.79
N ALA A 184 -17.27 -52.08 23.24
CA ALA A 184 -18.42 -51.32 23.71
C ALA A 184 -19.50 -51.34 22.62
N SER A 185 -20.33 -52.39 22.66
CA SER A 185 -21.66 -52.39 22.07
C SER A 185 -22.54 -51.49 22.90
N LEU A 186 -23.12 -50.44 22.30
CA LEU A 186 -24.44 -49.94 22.67
C LEU A 186 -25.16 -49.43 21.42
N ASP A 187 -26.10 -50.25 20.99
CA ASP A 187 -27.18 -49.98 20.06
C ASP A 187 -28.18 -49.00 20.71
N SER A 188 -28.54 -47.91 20.01
CA SER A 188 -29.85 -47.26 20.21
C SER A 188 -30.19 -46.30 19.07
N ASN A 189 -30.99 -46.84 18.15
CA ASN A 189 -32.28 -46.32 17.71
C ASN A 189 -32.36 -45.00 16.88
N MET A 190 -32.51 -45.20 15.57
CA MET A 190 -33.53 -44.64 14.68
C MET A 190 -34.47 -43.55 15.24
N THR A 191 -34.39 -42.34 14.67
CA THR A 191 -35.41 -41.69 13.81
C THR A 191 -35.16 -40.18 13.75
N HIS A 192 -34.91 -39.64 12.56
CA HIS A 192 -35.34 -38.28 12.27
C HIS A 192 -35.87 -38.23 10.84
N ASP A 193 -37.18 -38.03 10.79
CA ASP A 193 -38.01 -37.83 9.63
C ASP A 193 -37.49 -36.66 8.77
N SER A 194 -37.65 -36.80 7.46
CA SER A 194 -37.45 -35.74 6.48
C SER A 194 -38.67 -35.74 5.57
N SER A 195 -39.53 -34.73 5.71
CA SER A 195 -40.25 -34.23 4.57
C SER A 195 -40.70 -32.79 4.73
N ALA A 196 -40.40 -32.04 3.68
CA ALA A 196 -40.85 -30.69 3.42
C ALA A 196 -42.26 -30.71 2.80
N GLY A 197 -42.98 -29.59 2.96
CA GLY A 197 -43.77 -29.05 1.85
C GLY A 197 -45.29 -28.96 2.01
N ALA A 198 -45.76 -27.74 1.74
CA ALA A 198 -46.98 -27.34 1.04
C ALA A 198 -48.21 -26.88 1.86
N ASP A 199 -48.60 -25.66 1.48
CA ASP A 199 -49.83 -24.87 1.64
C ASP A 199 -50.20 -24.23 3.00
#